data_AF-A0A0G9K595-F1
#
_entry.id   AF-A0A0G9K595-F1
#
_cell.length_a   1.000
_cell.length_b   1.000
_cell.length_c   1.000
_cell.angle_alpha   90.00
_cell.angle_beta   90.00
_cell.angle_gamma   90.00
#
_symmetry.space_group_name_H-M   'P 1'
#
loop_
_entity.id
_entity.type
_entity.pdbx_description
1 polymer ?
#
loop_
_entity_poly.entity_id
_entity_poly.type
_entity_poly.pdbx_seq_one_letter_code
_entity_poly.pdbx_strand_id
1 'polypeptide(L)'
;ATVGIDYHVELLGNGYSVPYLYLGKKVDITYSSTSVVISLDGNAIAHHKRLYQAYTDSTMKEHMPLEHQYQYEKWNSRRILNWANSIGKNTSLLMQQIMDSKGHEVRAYKSCIAILSFSNTYGKEEIEKVSKVAL
;
A
#
# COMPACT_ATOMS: atom_id res chain seq x y z
N ALA A 1 -11.36 -2.26 10.70
CA ALA A 1 -10.09 -1.88 10.04
C ALA A 1 -10.36 -0.84 8.96
N THR A 2 -9.34 -0.20 8.39
CA THR A 2 -9.49 0.73 7.24
C THR A 2 -8.80 0.14 6.02
N VAL A 3 -9.44 0.21 4.87
CA VAL A 3 -8.85 -0.23 3.60
C VAL A 3 -7.70 0.71 3.22
N GLY A 4 -6.49 0.15 3.16
CA GLY A 4 -5.28 0.88 2.80
C GLY A 4 -5.26 1.26 1.33
N ILE A 5 -4.39 2.20 0.96
CA ILE A 5 -4.16 2.64 -0.45
C ILE A 5 -3.75 1.50 -1.38
N ASP A 6 -3.24 0.42 -0.80
CA ASP A 6 -2.86 -0.81 -1.44
C ASP A 6 -4.01 -1.82 -1.52
N TYR A 7 -5.25 -1.38 -1.34
CA TYR A 7 -6.49 -2.19 -1.34
C TYR A 7 -6.46 -3.38 -0.37
N HIS A 8 -5.64 -3.32 0.69
CA HIS A 8 -5.59 -4.34 1.74
C HIS A 8 -6.07 -3.80 3.08
N VAL A 9 -6.63 -4.69 3.89
CA VAL A 9 -6.84 -4.51 5.32
C VAL A 9 -5.91 -5.41 6.10
N GLU A 10 -5.44 -4.92 7.24
CA GLU A 10 -4.51 -5.67 8.09
C GLU A 10 -5.26 -6.37 9.22
N LEU A 11 -4.95 -7.65 9.44
CA LEU A 11 -5.41 -8.44 10.57
C LEU A 11 -4.24 -9.31 11.06
N LEU A 12 -3.83 -9.11 12.31
CA LEU A 12 -2.75 -9.87 12.97
C LEU A 12 -1.42 -9.86 12.18
N GLY A 13 -1.07 -8.72 11.60
CA GLY A 13 0.14 -8.55 10.80
C GLY A 13 0.07 -9.16 9.40
N ASN A 14 -1.10 -9.62 8.96
CA ASN A 14 -1.34 -10.15 7.61
C ASN A 14 -2.29 -9.24 6.83
N GLY A 15 -1.99 -9.01 5.55
CA GLY A 15 -2.83 -8.25 4.65
C GLY A 15 -3.86 -9.13 3.95
N TYR A 16 -5.08 -8.64 3.82
CA TYR A 16 -6.14 -9.27 3.05
C TYR A 16 -6.70 -8.27 2.05
N SER A 17 -6.67 -8.59 0.76
CA SER A 17 -7.14 -7.66 -0.26
C SER A 17 -8.66 -7.50 -0.20
N VAL A 18 -9.15 -6.34 -0.57
CA VAL A 18 -10.58 -6.08 -0.81
C VAL A 18 -10.73 -5.41 -2.18
N PRO A 19 -11.91 -5.45 -2.81
CA PRO A 19 -12.12 -4.74 -4.06
C PRO A 19 -11.69 -3.27 -3.95
N TYR A 20 -10.86 -2.81 -4.90
CA TYR A 20 -10.26 -1.49 -4.85
C TYR A 20 -11.27 -0.33 -4.74
N LEU A 21 -12.52 -0.54 -5.14
CA LEU A 21 -13.58 0.47 -4.99
C LEU A 21 -13.85 0.86 -3.51
N TYR A 22 -13.35 0.08 -2.55
CA TYR A 22 -13.50 0.33 -1.11
C TYR A 22 -12.29 1.04 -0.48
N LEU A 23 -11.36 1.58 -1.27
CA LEU A 23 -10.21 2.34 -0.76
C LEU A 23 -10.61 3.43 0.25
N GLY A 24 -9.94 3.46 1.41
CA GLY A 24 -10.20 4.42 2.48
C GLY A 24 -11.48 4.19 3.28
N LYS A 25 -12.31 3.20 2.93
CA LYS A 25 -13.50 2.84 3.71
C LYS A 25 -13.12 2.11 5.00
N LYS A 26 -13.91 2.32 6.05
CA LYS A 26 -13.85 1.51 7.28
C LYS A 26 -14.67 0.25 7.06
N VAL A 27 -14.10 -0.90 7.41
CA VAL A 27 -14.72 -2.21 7.22
C VAL A 27 -14.62 -3.03 8.50
N ASP A 28 -15.55 -3.94 8.66
CA ASP A 28 -15.58 -4.93 9.73
C ASP A 28 -14.86 -6.20 9.28
N ILE A 29 -14.08 -6.79 10.19
CA ILE A 29 -13.37 -8.03 9.93
C ILE A 29 -13.87 -9.07 10.94
N THR A 30 -14.48 -10.13 10.44
CA THR A 30 -14.86 -11.31 11.22
C THR A 30 -13.96 -12.47 10.81
N TYR A 31 -13.34 -13.15 11.76
CA TYR A 31 -12.43 -14.25 11.44
C TYR A 31 -12.61 -15.44 12.36
N SER A 32 -12.31 -16.63 11.84
CA SER A 32 -12.37 -17.91 12.53
C SER A 32 -10.99 -18.57 12.58
N SER A 33 -10.92 -19.86 12.89
CA SER A 33 -9.69 -20.63 12.70
C SER A 33 -9.34 -20.80 11.22
N THR A 34 -10.29 -20.77 10.29
CA THR A 34 -10.01 -21.10 8.87
C THR A 34 -10.21 -19.95 7.91
N SER A 35 -11.03 -18.97 8.26
CA SER A 35 -11.48 -17.93 7.34
C SER A 35 -11.38 -16.53 7.93
N VAL A 36 -11.30 -15.56 7.02
CA VAL A 36 -11.41 -14.13 7.29
C VAL A 36 -12.46 -13.58 6.34
N VAL A 37 -13.48 -12.94 6.89
CA VAL A 37 -14.56 -12.28 6.17
C VAL A 37 -14.45 -10.79 6.42
N ILE A 38 -14.47 -10.00 5.34
CA ILE A 38 -14.41 -8.56 5.40
C ILE A 38 -15.74 -8.03 4.90
N SER A 39 -16.37 -7.16 5.70
CA SER A 39 -17.70 -6.63 5.43
C SER A 39 -17.73 -5.10 5.51
N LEU A 40 -18.56 -4.49 4.68
CA LEU A 40 -18.87 -3.06 4.71
C LEU A 40 -20.37 -2.89 4.91
N ASP A 41 -20.76 -2.16 5.95
CA ASP A 41 -22.17 -1.89 6.28
C ASP A 41 -23.03 -3.17 6.34
N GLY A 42 -22.48 -4.23 6.96
CA GLY A 42 -23.14 -5.54 7.10
C GLY A 42 -23.05 -6.46 5.87
N ASN A 43 -22.56 -5.98 4.73
CA ASN A 43 -22.43 -6.77 3.50
C ASN A 43 -21.01 -7.33 3.36
N ALA A 44 -20.86 -8.64 3.15
CA ALA A 44 -19.56 -9.26 2.90
C ALA A 44 -19.02 -8.82 1.54
N ILE A 45 -17.82 -8.23 1.54
CA ILE A 45 -17.15 -7.70 0.34
C ILE A 45 -15.92 -8.52 -0.07
N ALA A 46 -15.37 -9.34 0.84
CA ALA A 46 -14.25 -10.22 0.55
C ALA A 46 -14.22 -11.41 1.53
N HIS A 47 -13.73 -12.55 1.07
CA HIS A 47 -13.59 -13.76 1.88
C HIS A 47 -12.25 -14.45 1.60
N HIS A 48 -11.44 -14.66 2.63
CA HIS A 48 -10.10 -15.24 2.51
C HIS A 48 -9.92 -16.44 3.42
N LYS A 49 -8.96 -17.30 3.08
CA LYS A 49 -8.40 -18.25 4.04
C LYS A 49 -7.56 -17.48 5.05
N ARG A 50 -7.65 -17.86 6.32
CA ARG A 50 -6.83 -17.25 7.37
C ARG A 50 -5.34 -17.59 7.17
N LEU A 51 -4.52 -16.55 7.16
CA LEU A 51 -3.07 -16.66 7.16
C LEU A 51 -2.56 -16.77 8.60
N TYR A 52 -1.58 -17.65 8.79
CA TYR A 52 -0.97 -17.93 10.09
C TYR A 52 0.47 -17.42 10.21
N GLN A 53 1.18 -17.35 9.09
CA GLN A 53 2.50 -16.74 9.04
C GLN A 53 2.35 -15.23 9.01
N ALA A 54 2.94 -14.53 9.98
CA ALA A 54 2.92 -13.07 10.02
C ALA A 54 3.61 -12.46 8.79
N TYR A 55 3.21 -11.25 8.43
CA TYR A 55 3.77 -10.47 7.32
C TYR A 55 3.55 -11.12 5.95
N THR A 56 2.44 -11.85 5.79
CA THR A 56 2.01 -12.42 4.51
C THR A 56 0.68 -11.81 4.06
N ASP A 57 0.47 -11.80 2.75
CA ASP A 57 -0.73 -11.20 2.15
C ASP A 57 -1.54 -12.24 1.37
N SER A 58 -2.86 -12.18 1.54
CA SER A 58 -3.83 -12.90 0.73
C SER A 58 -4.42 -11.94 -0.30
N THR A 59 -3.82 -11.92 -1.48
CA THR A 59 -4.22 -11.04 -2.58
C THR A 59 -4.99 -11.81 -3.64
N MET A 60 -6.24 -11.40 -3.89
CA MET A 60 -7.08 -11.89 -4.98
C MET A 60 -6.99 -10.97 -6.20
N LYS A 61 -6.87 -11.54 -7.40
CA LYS A 61 -6.75 -10.76 -8.64
C LYS A 61 -8.00 -9.94 -8.95
N GLU A 62 -9.18 -10.46 -8.64
CA GLU A 62 -10.46 -9.77 -8.81
C GLU A 62 -10.61 -8.50 -7.97
N HIS A 63 -9.80 -8.35 -6.92
CA HIS A 63 -9.79 -7.15 -6.10
C HIS A 63 -8.98 -6.00 -6.70
N MET A 64 -8.10 -6.30 -7.66
CA MET A 64 -7.23 -5.31 -8.28
C MET A 64 -8.01 -4.41 -9.25
N PRO A 65 -7.70 -3.09 -9.29
CA PRO A 65 -8.17 -2.23 -10.36
C PRO A 65 -7.57 -2.64 -11.71
N LEU A 66 -8.29 -2.31 -12.78
CA LEU A 66 -7.72 -2.32 -14.14
C LEU A 66 -6.65 -1.22 -14.25
N GLU A 67 -5.63 -1.40 -15.09
CA GLU A 67 -4.48 -0.48 -15.20
C GLU A 67 -4.88 1.00 -15.36
N HIS A 68 -5.93 1.27 -16.14
CA HIS A 68 -6.44 2.63 -16.38
C HIS A 68 -7.18 3.24 -15.17
N GLN A 69 -7.51 2.47 -14.13
CA GLN A 69 -8.20 2.97 -12.93
C GLN A 69 -7.19 3.57 -11.93
N TYR A 70 -5.95 3.05 -11.88
CA TYR A 70 -4.89 3.57 -11.01
C TYR A 70 -4.53 5.05 -11.27
N GLN A 71 -4.73 5.55 -12.49
CA GLN A 71 -4.38 6.93 -12.83
C GLN A 71 -5.25 7.97 -12.10
N TYR A 72 -6.48 7.59 -11.72
CA TYR A 72 -7.42 8.47 -11.02
C TYR A 72 -7.27 8.40 -9.49
N GLU A 73 -6.45 7.46 -9.01
CA GLU A 73 -6.24 7.28 -7.58
C GLU A 73 -5.53 8.48 -6.96
N LYS A 74 -5.83 8.69 -5.67
CA LYS A 74 -5.16 9.72 -4.88
C LYS A 74 -3.65 9.51 -4.86
N TRP A 75 -3.21 8.25 -4.88
CA TRP A 75 -1.81 7.85 -4.92
C TRP A 75 -1.58 6.85 -6.05
N ASN A 76 -0.59 7.16 -6.88
CA ASN A 76 -0.05 6.29 -7.92
C ASN A 76 1.45 6.54 -8.06
N SER A 77 2.15 5.64 -8.75
CA SER A 77 3.60 5.72 -8.93
C SER A 77 4.02 7.06 -9.52
N ARG A 78 3.31 7.59 -10.52
CA ARG A 78 3.60 8.92 -11.08
C ARG A 78 3.58 10.02 -10.02
N ARG A 79 2.58 10.04 -9.13
CA ARG A 79 2.48 11.03 -8.04
C ARG A 79 3.59 10.86 -7.01
N ILE A 80 3.91 9.62 -6.64
CA ILE A 80 4.98 9.30 -5.68
C ILE A 80 6.34 9.74 -6.24
N LEU A 81 6.63 9.40 -7.49
CA LEU A 81 7.88 9.78 -8.16
C LEU A 81 7.97 11.29 -8.38
N ASN A 82 6.86 11.98 -8.69
CA ASN A 82 6.85 13.44 -8.80
C ASN A 82 7.16 14.11 -7.45
N TRP A 83 6.62 13.59 -6.34
CA TRP A 83 6.98 14.08 -5.00
C TRP A 83 8.45 13.81 -4.68
N ALA A 84 8.94 12.59 -4.94
CA ALA A 84 10.35 12.24 -4.76
C ALA A 84 11.29 13.14 -5.57
N ASN A 85 10.93 13.46 -6.82
CA ASN A 85 11.70 14.36 -7.68
C ASN A 85 11.78 15.78 -7.12
N SER A 86 10.76 16.23 -6.38
CA SER A 86 10.79 17.53 -5.69
C SER A 86 11.71 17.57 -4.47
N ILE A 87 12.24 16.43 -4.04
CA ILE A 87 13.23 16.27 -2.97
C ILE A 87 14.62 16.15 -3.60
N GLY A 88 14.80 15.22 -4.54
CA GLY A 88 16.04 15.06 -5.29
C GLY A 88 16.14 13.76 -6.07
N LYS A 89 17.23 13.61 -6.84
CA LYS A 89 17.42 12.50 -7.79
C LYS A 89 17.58 11.15 -7.08
N ASN A 90 18.32 11.11 -5.97
CA ASN A 90 18.56 9.87 -5.23
C ASN A 90 17.29 9.39 -4.55
N THR A 91 16.48 10.31 -4.02
CA THR A 91 15.17 10.00 -3.43
C THR A 91 14.25 9.35 -4.48
N SER A 92 14.17 9.91 -5.70
CA SER A 92 13.38 9.31 -6.79
C SER A 92 13.84 7.91 -7.17
N LEU A 93 15.16 7.72 -7.28
CA LEU A 93 15.73 6.42 -7.62
C LEU A 93 15.42 5.37 -6.54
N LEU A 94 15.53 5.75 -5.27
CA LEU A 94 15.21 4.87 -4.15
C LEU A 94 13.72 4.48 -4.16
N MET A 95 12.80 5.44 -4.37
CA MET A 95 11.38 5.13 -4.44
C MET A 95 11.05 4.17 -5.59
N GLN A 96 11.70 4.37 -6.75
CA GLN A 96 11.56 3.46 -7.89
C GLN A 96 12.03 2.04 -7.54
N GLN A 97 13.22 1.89 -6.97
CA GLN A 97 13.74 0.57 -6.56
C GLN A 97 12.85 -0.13 -5.53
N ILE A 98 12.30 0.61 -4.55
CA ILE A 98 11.38 0.04 -3.57
C ILE A 98 10.11 -0.46 -4.25
N MET A 99 9.55 0.28 -5.21
CA MET A 99 8.37 -0.15 -5.97
C MET A 99 8.68 -1.37 -6.84
N ASP A 100 9.81 -1.39 -7.53
CA ASP A 100 10.25 -2.50 -8.39
C ASP A 100 10.57 -3.78 -7.59
N SER A 101 10.96 -3.65 -6.32
CA SER A 101 11.24 -4.79 -5.43
C SER A 101 10.01 -5.61 -5.06
N LYS A 102 8.80 -5.09 -5.31
CA LYS A 102 7.53 -5.74 -4.97
C LYS A 102 6.90 -6.32 -6.22
N GLY A 103 6.25 -7.48 -6.08
CA GLY A 103 5.50 -8.09 -7.19
C GLY A 103 4.36 -7.20 -7.72
N HIS A 104 3.89 -6.25 -6.92
CA HIS A 104 2.98 -5.17 -7.34
C HIS A 104 3.43 -3.85 -6.70
N GLU A 105 3.68 -2.83 -7.52
CA GLU A 105 4.18 -1.50 -7.09
C GLU A 105 3.33 -0.87 -5.98
N VAL A 106 2.01 -1.13 -6.02
CA VAL A 106 1.02 -0.59 -5.10
C VAL A 106 1.28 -1.01 -3.64
N ARG A 107 1.90 -2.18 -3.43
CA ARG A 107 2.31 -2.65 -2.09
C ARG A 107 3.46 -1.83 -1.51
N ALA A 108 4.27 -1.18 -2.34
CA ALA A 108 5.33 -0.30 -1.90
C ALA A 108 4.82 1.12 -1.59
N TYR A 109 3.64 1.52 -2.06
CA TYR A 109 3.19 2.91 -1.97
C TYR A 109 3.12 3.42 -0.52
N LYS A 110 2.63 2.60 0.42
CA LYS A 110 2.57 2.98 1.84
C LYS A 110 3.96 3.31 2.39
N SER A 111 4.93 2.45 2.10
CA SER A 111 6.32 2.64 2.53
C SER A 111 6.95 3.87 1.86
N CYS A 112 6.75 4.05 0.56
CA CYS A 112 7.26 5.21 -0.16
C CYS A 112 6.67 6.51 0.40
N ILE A 113 5.36 6.57 0.62
CA ILE A 113 4.70 7.76 1.19
C ILE A 113 5.20 8.02 2.62
N ALA A 114 5.39 6.98 3.44
CA ALA A 114 5.95 7.14 4.78
C ALA A 114 7.37 7.73 4.71
N ILE A 115 8.24 7.21 3.84
CA ILE A 115 9.61 7.74 3.65
C ILE A 115 9.56 9.20 3.18
N LEU A 116 8.76 9.51 2.17
CA LEU A 116 8.63 10.87 1.64
C LEU A 116 8.06 11.84 2.69
N SER A 117 7.16 11.38 3.56
CA SER A 117 6.58 12.22 4.62
C SER A 117 7.62 12.72 5.62
N PHE A 118 8.73 12.00 5.80
CA PHE A 118 9.84 12.45 6.66
C PHE A 118 10.53 13.71 6.15
N SER A 119 10.37 14.09 4.87
CA SER A 119 10.87 15.37 4.37
C SER A 119 10.22 16.57 5.06
N ASN A 120 9.00 16.41 5.59
CA ASN A 120 8.30 17.46 6.33
C ASN A 120 8.87 17.66 7.74
N THR A 121 9.50 16.63 8.31
CA THR A 121 10.06 16.66 9.67
C THR A 121 11.55 16.99 9.66
N TYR A 122 12.31 16.39 8.74
CA TYR A 122 13.78 16.49 8.72
C TYR A 122 14.32 17.38 7.59
N GLY A 123 13.45 17.86 6.69
CA GLY A 123 13.85 18.65 5.53
C GLY A 123 14.26 17.80 4.33
N LYS A 124 14.20 18.41 3.14
CA LYS A 124 14.44 17.71 1.88
C LYS A 124 15.90 17.31 1.68
N GLU A 125 16.84 18.16 2.09
CA GLU A 125 18.27 17.91 1.92
C GLU A 125 18.75 16.67 2.68
N GLU A 126 18.28 16.49 3.92
CA GLU A 126 18.66 15.33 4.74
C GLU A 126 18.08 14.04 4.16
N ILE A 127 16.82 14.05 3.70
CA ILE A 127 16.22 12.89 3.03
C ILE A 127 16.98 12.53 1.76
N GLU A 128 17.42 13.50 0.97
CA GLU A 128 18.19 13.23 -0.25
C GLU A 128 19.57 12.62 0.07
N LYS A 129 20.25 13.09 1.12
CA LYS A 129 21.52 12.52 1.59
C LYS A 129 21.34 11.08 2.08
N VAL A 130 20.34 10.82 2.93
CA VAL A 130 20.06 9.48 3.45
C VAL A 130 19.65 8.54 2.31
N SER A 131 18.85 9.03 1.36
CA SER A 131 18.44 8.26 0.19
C SER A 131 19.64 7.83 -0.66
N LYS A 132 20.66 8.70 -0.81
CA LYS A 132 21.93 8.34 -1.47
C LYS A 132 22.70 7.22 -0.76
N VAL A 133 22.62 7.14 0.56
CA VAL A 133 23.29 6.09 1.36
C VAL A 133 22.52 4.76 1.31
N ALA A 134 21.20 4.81 1.12
CA ALA A 134 20.34 3.62 1.09
C ALA A 134 20.29 2.90 -0.27
N LEU A 135 20.70 3.58 -1.36
CA LEU A 135 20.85 3.03 -2.71
C LEU A 135 22.04 2.07 -2.79
#